data_AF-A0A914U777-F1
#
_entry.id   AF-A0A914U777-F1
#
_cell.length_a   1.000
_cell.length_b   1.000
_cell.length_c   1.000
_cell.angle_alpha   90.00
_cell.angle_beta   90.00
_cell.angle_gamma   90.00
#
_symmetry.space_group_name_H-M   'P 1'
#
loop_
_entity.id
_entity.type
_entity.pdbx_description
1 polymer ?
#
loop_
_entity_poly.entity_id
_entity_poly.type
_entity_poly.pdbx_seq_one_letter_code
_entity_poly.pdbx_strand_id
1 'polypeptide(L)'
;MHMGNIMFAIDKNENICNEIAAIVDWQTLHEGSPMSDLARFLVFCGDGVVRRQSEAIAIEFYYECLKKEFEGDISKIPYSIEQLKKAYNFAFLTQAFFLLADLDFFFGPIKDNQEESNVGIKMAFYDYGVLKALHAYQDADKLLQGEMKEYFNKYGI
;
A
#
# COMPACT_ATOMS: atom_id res chain seq x y z
N MET A 1 2.71 5.80 -4.34
CA MET A 1 1.74 6.59 -3.56
C MET A 1 1.72 6.17 -2.08
N HIS A 2 1.64 7.12 -1.13
CA HIS A 2 1.39 6.88 0.32
C HIS A 2 0.64 8.07 0.94
N MET A 3 0.12 7.94 2.16
CA MET A 3 -0.73 8.95 2.83
C MET A 3 -0.11 10.35 2.88
N GLY A 4 1.22 10.46 3.07
CA GLY A 4 1.92 11.76 3.06
C GLY A 4 1.80 12.56 1.76
N ASN A 5 1.34 11.93 0.66
CA ASN A 5 1.19 12.56 -0.65
C ASN A 5 -0.29 12.89 -0.98
N ILE A 6 -1.21 12.66 -0.04
CA ILE A 6 -2.64 12.92 -0.19
C ILE A 6 -3.04 14.01 0.80
N MET A 7 -3.56 15.12 0.29
CA MET A 7 -4.10 16.22 1.09
C MET A 7 -5.62 16.14 1.09
N PHE A 8 -6.22 16.27 2.28
CA PHE A 8 -7.67 16.31 2.45
C PHE A 8 -8.17 17.76 2.49
N ALA A 9 -9.37 17.97 1.98
CA ALA A 9 -10.03 19.27 2.02
C ALA A 9 -10.36 19.68 3.46
N ILE A 10 -10.44 20.98 3.68
CA ILE A 10 -10.83 21.58 4.96
C ILE A 10 -12.11 22.38 4.71
N ASP A 11 -13.12 22.23 5.57
CA ASP A 11 -14.35 23.02 5.47
C ASP A 11 -14.14 24.47 5.94
N LYS A 12 -15.18 25.29 5.77
CA LYS A 12 -15.20 26.69 6.23
C LYS A 12 -14.98 26.87 7.75
N ASN A 13 -15.09 25.79 8.53
CA ASN A 13 -14.92 25.79 9.98
C ASN A 13 -13.59 25.14 10.40
N GLU A 14 -12.66 24.95 9.47
CA GLU A 14 -11.35 24.35 9.71
C GLU A 14 -11.36 22.85 10.06
N ASN A 15 -12.45 22.14 9.77
CA ASN A 15 -12.51 20.69 9.97
C ASN A 15 -11.99 19.93 8.75
N ILE A 16 -11.26 18.84 8.99
CA ILE A 16 -10.81 17.91 7.94
C ILE A 16 -12.03 17.19 7.37
N CYS A 17 -12.16 17.19 6.05
CA CYS A 17 -13.22 16.50 5.32
C CYS A 17 -12.71 15.22 4.64
N ASN A 18 -13.64 14.45 4.07
CA ASN A 18 -13.32 13.20 3.36
C ASN A 18 -13.02 13.40 1.86
N GLU A 19 -13.08 14.64 1.35
CA GLU A 19 -12.69 14.93 -0.01
C GLU A 19 -11.17 15.11 -0.13
N ILE A 20 -10.59 14.53 -1.18
CA ILE A 20 -9.18 14.75 -1.54
C ILE A 20 -9.08 16.14 -2.18
N ALA A 21 -8.26 17.02 -1.58
CA ALA A 21 -7.95 18.34 -2.12
C ALA A 21 -6.83 18.28 -3.16
N ALA A 22 -5.81 17.46 -2.91
CA ALA A 22 -4.68 17.32 -3.83
C ALA A 22 -3.96 15.97 -3.64
N ILE A 23 -3.39 15.48 -4.73
CA ILE A 23 -2.36 14.45 -4.72
C ILE A 23 -1.09 15.11 -5.25
N VAL A 24 0.00 15.01 -4.48
CA VAL A 24 1.27 15.69 -4.76
C VAL A 24 2.40 14.67 -4.91
N ASP A 25 3.63 15.17 -5.12
CA ASP A 25 4.85 14.35 -5.05
C ASP A 25 4.89 13.26 -6.14
N TRP A 26 4.71 13.70 -7.40
CA TRP A 26 4.63 12.86 -8.61
C TRP A 26 5.99 12.49 -9.24
N GLN A 27 7.12 12.89 -8.64
CA GLN A 27 8.46 12.72 -9.22
C GLN A 27 8.91 11.25 -9.37
N THR A 28 8.19 10.32 -8.77
CA THR A 28 8.42 8.87 -8.89
C THR A 28 7.35 8.15 -9.72
N LEU A 29 6.46 8.90 -10.38
CA LEU A 29 5.45 8.37 -11.28
C LEU A 29 6.11 7.59 -12.42
N HIS A 30 5.57 6.41 -12.71
CA HIS A 30 5.98 5.54 -13.80
C HIS A 30 4.76 4.80 -14.35
N GLU A 31 4.87 4.29 -15.57
CA GLU A 31 3.86 3.39 -16.13
C GLU A 31 3.94 2.03 -15.43
N GLY A 32 2.80 1.49 -15.01
CA GLY A 32 2.76 0.23 -14.27
C GLY A 32 1.34 -0.26 -14.01
N SER A 33 1.23 -1.35 -13.26
CA SER A 33 -0.06 -1.88 -12.81
C SER A 33 -0.70 -0.93 -11.79
N PRO A 34 -2.00 -0.61 -11.88
CA PRO A 34 -2.69 0.14 -10.84
C PRO A 34 -2.70 -0.60 -9.50
N MET A 35 -2.55 -1.93 -9.52
CA MET A 35 -2.42 -2.71 -8.30
C MET A 35 -1.09 -2.48 -7.59
N SER A 36 -0.07 -1.97 -8.28
CA SER A 36 1.19 -1.53 -7.65
C SER A 36 0.96 -0.34 -6.73
N ASP A 37 0.18 0.65 -7.17
CA ASP A 37 -0.17 1.80 -6.35
C ASP A 37 -1.06 1.41 -5.17
N LEU A 38 -2.05 0.54 -5.40
CA LEU A 38 -2.93 0.06 -4.34
C LEU A 38 -2.16 -0.75 -3.28
N ALA A 39 -1.32 -1.70 -3.72
CA ALA A 39 -0.46 -2.46 -2.82
C ALA A 39 0.48 -1.55 -2.05
N ARG A 40 1.09 -0.55 -2.70
CA ARG A 40 1.99 0.40 -2.03
C ARG A 40 1.24 1.20 -0.97
N PHE A 41 0.05 1.69 -1.30
CA PHE A 41 -0.76 2.44 -0.35
C PHE A 41 -1.12 1.60 0.89
N LEU A 42 -1.64 0.38 0.69
CA LEU A 42 -2.03 -0.50 1.79
C LEU A 42 -0.85 -0.99 2.62
N VAL A 43 0.29 -1.31 2.00
CA VAL A 43 1.50 -1.76 2.70
C VAL A 43 2.11 -0.64 3.54
N PHE A 44 2.25 0.57 2.99
CA PHE A 44 2.92 1.68 3.69
C PHE A 44 2.00 2.35 4.73
N CYS A 45 0.70 2.44 4.45
CA CYS A 45 -0.23 3.21 5.30
C CYS A 45 -0.94 2.32 6.33
N GLY A 46 -1.39 1.13 5.93
CA GLY A 46 -2.09 0.21 6.82
C GLY A 46 -1.15 -0.58 7.71
N ASP A 47 -1.57 -0.83 8.96
CA ASP A 47 -0.98 -1.91 9.75
C ASP A 47 -1.44 -3.29 9.22
N GLY A 48 -0.89 -4.36 9.79
CA GLY A 48 -1.20 -5.72 9.33
C GLY A 48 -2.69 -6.09 9.46
N VAL A 49 -3.40 -5.62 10.48
CA VAL A 49 -4.83 -5.91 10.68
C VAL A 49 -5.66 -5.14 9.66
N VAL A 50 -5.46 -3.83 9.57
CA VAL A 50 -6.19 -2.96 8.63
C VAL A 50 -5.99 -3.44 7.19
N ARG A 51 -4.76 -3.77 6.81
CA ARG A 51 -4.43 -4.25 5.46
C ARG A 51 -5.18 -5.53 5.11
N ARG A 52 -5.14 -6.55 5.98
CA ARG A 52 -5.83 -7.84 5.75
C ARG A 52 -7.35 -7.70 5.67
N GLN A 53 -7.93 -6.71 6.37
CA GLN A 53 -9.36 -6.43 6.29
C GLN A 53 -9.75 -5.62 5.05
N SER A 54 -8.84 -4.76 4.58
CA SER A 54 -9.16 -3.77 3.53
C SER A 54 -8.81 -4.24 2.12
N GLU A 55 -7.87 -5.17 1.96
CA GLU A 55 -7.34 -5.56 0.66
C GLU A 55 -8.41 -6.00 -0.35
N ALA A 56 -9.20 -7.01 0.00
CA ALA A 56 -10.26 -7.51 -0.88
C ALA A 56 -11.29 -6.42 -1.20
N ILE A 57 -11.68 -5.65 -0.18
CA ILE A 57 -12.64 -4.54 -0.32
C ILE A 57 -12.10 -3.48 -1.28
N ALA A 58 -10.82 -3.13 -1.18
CA ALA A 58 -10.21 -2.10 -2.01
C ALA A 58 -10.05 -2.55 -3.47
N ILE A 59 -9.69 -3.81 -3.71
CA ILE A 59 -9.60 -4.38 -5.07
C ILE A 59 -11.00 -4.45 -5.70
N GLU A 60 -12.00 -4.91 -4.96
CA GLU A 60 -13.39 -4.94 -5.43
C GLU A 60 -13.92 -3.55 -5.73
N PHE A 61 -13.70 -2.59 -4.82
CA PHE A 61 -14.10 -1.21 -5.01
C PHE A 61 -13.44 -0.59 -6.26
N TYR A 62 -12.14 -0.84 -6.45
CA TYR A 62 -11.43 -0.39 -7.66
C TYR A 62 -12.05 -0.99 -8.93
N TYR A 63 -12.40 -2.29 -8.92
CA TYR A 63 -13.02 -2.95 -10.06
C TYR A 63 -14.45 -2.42 -10.33
N GLU A 64 -15.23 -2.11 -9.29
CA GLU A 64 -16.53 -1.44 -9.45
C GLU A 64 -16.39 -0.03 -10.03
N CYS A 65 -15.38 0.72 -9.61
CA CYS A 65 -15.08 2.03 -10.20
C CYS A 65 -14.71 1.90 -11.68
N LEU A 66 -13.83 0.96 -12.05
CA LEU A 66 -13.53 0.69 -13.46
C LEU A 66 -14.80 0.34 -14.25
N LYS A 67 -15.68 -0.52 -13.70
CA LYS A 67 -16.95 -0.83 -14.34
C LYS A 67 -17.77 0.42 -14.62
N LYS A 68 -17.87 1.35 -13.68
CA LYS A 68 -18.60 2.61 -13.88
C LYS A 68 -17.99 3.49 -14.96
N GLU A 69 -16.66 3.62 -14.99
CA GLU A 69 -15.94 4.41 -16.01
C GLU A 69 -16.12 3.85 -17.43
N PHE A 70 -16.28 2.53 -17.57
CA PHE A 70 -16.60 1.88 -18.84
C PHE A 70 -18.11 1.71 -19.08
N GLU A 71 -18.95 2.53 -18.43
CA GLU A 71 -20.42 2.51 -18.55
C GLU A 71 -21.07 1.15 -18.23
N GLY A 72 -20.43 0.35 -17.40
CA GLY A 72 -20.84 -1.01 -17.06
C GLY A 72 -20.57 -2.05 -18.16
N ASP A 73 -19.92 -1.65 -19.26
CA ASP A 73 -19.57 -2.55 -20.36
C ASP A 73 -18.33 -3.38 -19.99
N ILE A 74 -18.58 -4.52 -19.36
CA ILE A 74 -17.55 -5.47 -18.92
C ILE A 74 -16.67 -5.92 -20.11
N SER A 75 -17.19 -5.91 -21.35
CA SER A 75 -16.41 -6.31 -22.53
C SER A 75 -15.29 -5.33 -22.89
N LYS A 76 -15.38 -4.08 -22.41
CA LYS A 76 -14.36 -3.04 -22.60
C LYS A 76 -13.31 -3.03 -21.49
N ILE A 77 -13.55 -3.73 -20.38
CA ILE A 77 -12.59 -3.78 -19.29
C ILE A 77 -11.48 -4.75 -19.68
N PRO A 78 -10.22 -4.29 -19.76
CA PRO A 78 -9.14 -5.11 -20.28
C PRO A 78 -8.73 -6.29 -19.37
N TYR A 79 -9.21 -6.33 -18.13
CA TYR A 79 -8.83 -7.31 -17.12
C TYR A 79 -10.04 -7.81 -16.32
N SER A 80 -10.01 -9.08 -15.90
CA SER A 80 -10.94 -9.62 -14.91
C SER A 80 -10.52 -9.25 -13.48
N ILE A 81 -11.47 -9.34 -12.54
CA ILE A 81 -11.16 -9.13 -11.11
C ILE A 81 -10.09 -10.12 -10.60
N GLU A 82 -10.09 -11.36 -11.10
CA GLU A 82 -9.08 -12.35 -10.71
C GLU A 82 -7.69 -12.01 -11.24
N GLN A 83 -7.59 -11.39 -12.43
CA GLN A 83 -6.33 -10.86 -12.93
C GLN A 83 -5.83 -9.68 -12.08
N LEU A 84 -6.74 -8.82 -11.59
CA LEU A 84 -6.38 -7.74 -10.67
C LEU A 84 -5.90 -8.27 -9.32
N LYS A 85 -6.60 -9.22 -8.70
CA LYS A 85 -6.16 -9.87 -7.45
C LYS A 85 -4.78 -10.48 -7.60
N LYS A 86 -4.55 -11.19 -8.72
CA LYS A 86 -3.24 -11.76 -9.02
C LYS A 86 -2.18 -10.67 -9.18
N ALA A 87 -2.45 -9.62 -9.96
CA ALA A 87 -1.53 -8.51 -10.14
C ALA A 87 -1.21 -7.79 -8.81
N TYR A 88 -2.19 -7.68 -7.91
CA TYR A 88 -2.00 -7.19 -6.55
C TYR A 88 -1.08 -8.11 -5.75
N ASN A 89 -1.27 -9.43 -5.77
CA ASN A 89 -0.40 -10.36 -5.04
C ASN A 89 1.07 -10.22 -5.47
N PHE A 90 1.33 -10.10 -6.78
CA PHE A 90 2.69 -9.82 -7.28
C PHE A 90 3.23 -8.48 -6.77
N ALA A 91 2.43 -7.41 -6.89
CA ALA A 91 2.83 -6.10 -6.43
C ALA A 91 3.11 -6.08 -4.92
N PHE A 92 2.28 -6.75 -4.13
CA PHE A 92 2.41 -6.85 -2.68
C PHE A 92 3.77 -7.39 -2.26
N LEU A 93 4.27 -8.44 -2.91
CA LEU A 93 5.59 -9.01 -2.62
C LEU A 93 6.68 -7.95 -2.74
N THR A 94 6.66 -7.20 -3.84
CA THR A 94 7.64 -6.13 -4.09
C THR A 94 7.47 -4.97 -3.10
N GLN A 95 6.24 -4.56 -2.79
CA GLN A 95 6.01 -3.45 -1.86
C GLN A 95 6.35 -3.82 -0.41
N ALA A 96 6.13 -5.08 0.01
CA ALA A 96 6.54 -5.57 1.33
C ALA A 96 8.08 -5.52 1.48
N PHE A 97 8.80 -5.88 0.43
CA PHE A 97 10.26 -5.72 0.38
C PHE A 97 10.68 -4.24 0.44
N PHE A 98 10.04 -3.36 -0.33
CA PHE A 98 10.35 -1.93 -0.28
C PHE A 98 10.06 -1.30 1.07
N LEU A 99 8.97 -1.66 1.75
CA LEU A 99 8.71 -1.16 3.10
C LEU A 99 9.84 -1.51 4.07
N LEU A 100 10.36 -2.74 3.99
CA LEU A 100 11.50 -3.18 4.80
C LEU A 100 12.77 -2.36 4.48
N ALA A 101 13.04 -2.13 3.19
CA ALA A 101 14.20 -1.35 2.75
C ALA A 101 14.09 0.14 3.10
N ASP A 102 12.89 0.70 3.06
CA ASP A 102 12.60 2.12 3.30
C ASP A 102 12.27 2.41 4.79
N LEU A 103 12.41 1.44 5.70
CA LEU A 103 12.05 1.59 7.12
C LEU A 103 12.69 2.82 7.76
N ASP A 104 14.00 2.99 7.59
CA ASP A 104 14.73 4.11 8.19
C ASP A 104 14.33 5.45 7.57
N PHE A 105 13.94 5.47 6.29
CA PHE A 105 13.48 6.69 5.63
C PHE A 105 12.12 7.16 6.17
N PHE A 106 11.18 6.23 6.38
CA PHE A 106 9.83 6.55 6.84
C PHE A 106 9.69 6.63 8.37
N PHE A 107 10.48 5.85 9.10
CA PHE A 107 10.30 5.64 10.54
C PHE A 107 11.59 5.85 11.36
N GLY A 108 12.75 6.01 10.71
CA GLY A 108 14.07 5.95 11.34
C GLY A 108 14.24 6.88 12.55
N PRO A 109 15.07 6.47 13.52
CA PRO A 109 15.29 7.26 14.72
C PRO A 109 15.94 8.61 14.36
N ILE A 110 15.44 9.68 14.96
CA ILE A 110 16.06 11.00 14.83
C ILE A 110 17.43 10.95 15.52
N LYS A 111 18.48 11.33 14.77
CA LYS A 111 19.90 11.38 15.18
C LYS A 111 20.11 11.96 16.58
N ASP A 112 21.15 11.47 17.27
CA ASP A 112 21.63 11.70 18.66
C ASP A 112 21.65 13.15 19.21
N ASN A 113 21.30 14.17 18.42
CA ASN A 113 21.43 15.58 18.79
C ASN A 113 20.09 16.25 19.18
N GLN A 114 19.07 15.51 19.63
CA GLN A 114 17.77 16.09 20.02
C GLN A 114 17.36 15.75 21.46
N GLU A 115 16.64 16.68 22.09
CA GLU A 115 16.17 16.62 23.49
C GLU A 115 15.68 15.23 23.90
N GLU A 116 16.22 14.72 25.03
CA GLU A 116 15.92 13.40 25.61
C GLU A 116 14.41 13.14 25.78
N SER A 117 13.60 14.20 25.93
CA SER A 117 12.15 14.14 26.16
C SER A 117 11.36 13.47 25.04
N ASN A 118 11.88 13.42 23.81
CA ASN A 118 11.16 12.88 22.64
C ASN A 118 11.70 11.52 22.16
N VAL A 119 12.72 10.95 22.81
CA VAL A 119 13.37 9.70 22.37
C VAL A 119 12.41 8.52 22.44
N GLY A 120 11.63 8.40 23.53
CA GLY A 120 10.69 7.29 23.72
C GLY A 120 9.58 7.25 22.66
N ILE A 121 9.02 8.40 22.28
CA ILE A 121 7.97 8.49 21.26
C ILE A 121 8.51 8.09 19.88
N LYS A 122 9.73 8.52 19.54
CA LYS A 122 10.37 8.20 18.27
C LYS A 122 10.72 6.72 18.17
N MET A 123 11.24 6.14 19.25
CA MET A 123 11.51 4.70 19.31
C MET A 123 10.21 3.90 19.13
N ALA A 124 9.12 4.30 19.82
CA ALA A 124 7.83 3.65 19.64
C ALA A 124 7.31 3.74 18.20
N PHE A 125 7.54 4.87 17.51
CA PHE A 125 7.19 5.02 16.10
C PHE A 125 8.03 4.12 15.18
N TYR A 126 9.33 3.99 15.47
CA TYR A 126 10.21 3.06 14.77
C TYR A 126 9.79 1.61 14.97
N ASP A 127 9.55 1.20 16.22
CA ASP A 127 9.08 -0.14 16.58
C ASP A 127 7.74 -0.46 15.89
N TYR A 128 6.84 0.52 15.80
CA TYR A 128 5.60 0.40 15.04
C TYR A 128 5.86 0.17 13.54
N GLY A 129 6.80 0.91 12.94
CA GLY A 129 7.25 0.71 11.57
C GLY A 129 7.79 -0.71 11.35
N VAL A 130 8.67 -1.18 12.25
CA VAL A 130 9.24 -2.54 12.22
C VAL A 130 8.14 -3.60 12.31
N LEU A 131 7.18 -3.45 13.22
CA LEU A 131 6.04 -4.37 13.35
C LEU A 131 5.18 -4.40 12.09
N LYS A 132 4.94 -3.24 11.47
CA LYS A 132 4.22 -3.15 10.19
C LYS A 132 4.95 -3.89 9.08
N ALA A 133 6.26 -3.66 8.94
CA ALA A 133 7.11 -4.32 7.94
C ALA A 133 7.17 -5.84 8.18
N LEU A 134 7.31 -6.28 9.43
CA LEU A 134 7.31 -7.70 9.80
C LEU A 134 5.99 -8.37 9.40
N HIS A 135 4.85 -7.76 9.71
CA HIS A 135 3.56 -8.30 9.29
C HIS A 135 3.41 -8.36 7.77
N ALA A 136 3.86 -7.32 7.05
CA ALA A 136 3.84 -7.32 5.58
C ALA A 136 4.70 -8.46 5.01
N TYR A 137 5.90 -8.66 5.57
CA TYR A 137 6.79 -9.74 5.16
C TYR A 137 6.22 -11.12 5.47
N GLN A 138 5.61 -11.32 6.64
CA GLN A 138 4.94 -12.60 6.97
C GLN A 138 3.77 -12.91 6.05
N ASP A 139 2.99 -11.91 5.67
CA ASP A 139 1.91 -12.07 4.70
C ASP A 139 2.48 -12.38 3.29
N ALA A 140 3.59 -11.75 2.92
CA ALA A 140 4.31 -12.02 1.67
C ALA A 140 4.88 -13.45 1.62
N ASP A 141 5.46 -13.94 2.73
CA ASP A 141 5.98 -15.31 2.82
C ASP A 141 4.86 -16.34 2.64
N LYS A 142 3.67 -16.11 3.20
CA LYS A 142 2.50 -16.99 2.97
C LYS A 142 2.12 -17.04 1.49
N LEU A 143 2.09 -15.88 0.81
CA LEU A 143 1.83 -15.82 -0.63
C LEU A 143 2.90 -16.57 -1.43
N LEU A 144 4.17 -16.37 -1.06
CA LEU A 144 5.32 -17.05 -1.66
C LEU A 144 5.23 -18.57 -1.49
N GLN A 145 4.89 -19.08 -0.31
CA GLN A 145 4.78 -20.53 -0.09
C GLN A 145 3.51 -21.16 -0.69
N GLY A 146 2.49 -20.35 -0.99
CA GLY A 146 1.21 -20.79 -1.56
C GLY A 146 1.12 -20.56 -3.06
N GLU A 147 0.17 -19.73 -3.47
CA GLU A 147 -0.19 -19.47 -4.89
C GLU A 147 1.02 -19.13 -5.77
N MET A 148 1.97 -18.36 -5.22
CA MET A 148 3.11 -17.87 -6.00
C MET A 148 4.16 -18.95 -6.25
N LYS A 149 4.36 -19.88 -5.31
CA LYS A 149 5.24 -21.05 -5.52
C LYS A 149 4.72 -21.93 -6.65
N GLU A 150 3.42 -22.19 -6.67
CA GLU A 150 2.80 -22.95 -7.77
C GLU A 150 2.97 -22.23 -9.11
N TYR A 151 2.82 -20.90 -9.11
CA TYR A 151 3.06 -20.10 -10.29
C TYR A 151 4.52 -20.18 -10.76
N PHE A 152 5.50 -19.93 -9.89
CA PHE A 152 6.92 -19.96 -10.27
C PHE A 152 7.34 -21.36 -10.76
N ASN A 153 6.90 -22.42 -10.08
CA ASN A 153 7.13 -23.80 -10.52
C ASN A 153 6.57 -24.07 -11.93
N LYS A 154 5.39 -23.54 -12.25
CA LYS A 154 4.77 -23.71 -13.58
C LYS A 154 5.61 -23.07 -14.70
N TYR A 155 6.31 -21.97 -14.41
CA TYR A 155 7.10 -21.24 -15.41
C TYR A 155 8.61 -21.47 -15.30
N GLY A 156 9.06 -22.36 -14.40
CA GLY A 156 10.48 -22.71 -14.24
C GLY A 156 11.35 -21.58 -13.68
N ILE A 157 10.75 -20.71 -12.86
CA ILE A 157 11.43 -19.61 -12.14
C ILE A 157 11.74 -20.06 -10.72
#